data_AF-A0A6L8W6K8-F1
#
_entry.id   AF-A0A6L8W6K8-F1
#
_cell.length_a   1.000
_cell.length_b   1.000
_cell.length_c   1.000
_cell.angle_alpha   90.00
_cell.angle_beta   90.00
_cell.angle_gamma   90.00
#
_symmetry.space_group_name_H-M   'P 1'
#
loop_
_entity.id
_entity.type
_entity.pdbx_description
1 polymer ?
#
loop_
_entity_poly.entity_id
_entity_poly.type
_entity_poly.pdbx_seq_one_letter_code
_entity_poly.pdbx_strand_id
1 'polypeptide(L)' 'MMTPSRKIIGLIGLLSLLTIYCAICVFIAVQFLPDNKVAQLVFYPFAGIIWIFPAAKIIKWMQMPLDKEKLE' A
#
# COMPACT_ATOMS: atom_id res chain seq x y z
N MET A 1 -27.76 11.96 -4.51
CA MET A 1 -27.12 11.82 -3.18
C MET A 1 -25.99 10.80 -3.28
N MET A 2 -24.76 11.25 -3.57
CA MET A 2 -23.58 10.37 -3.54
C MET A 2 -23.21 10.10 -2.09
N THR A 3 -23.40 8.87 -1.61
CA THR A 3 -22.98 8.50 -0.27
C THR A 3 -21.44 8.40 -0.24
N PRO A 4 -20.73 9.20 0.59
CA PRO A 4 -19.26 9.25 0.66
C PRO A 4 -18.61 7.94 1.15
N SER A 5 -19.41 6.92 1.47
CA SER A 5 -19.00 5.68 2.12
C SER A 5 -17.95 4.88 1.32
N ARG A 6 -17.97 4.92 -0.02
CA ARG A 6 -17.04 4.12 -0.85
C ARG A 6 -15.59 4.62 -0.76
N LYS A 7 -15.39 5.94 -0.65
CA LYS A 7 -14.05 6.54 -0.51
C LYS A 7 -13.45 6.29 0.87
N ILE A 8 -14.26 6.30 1.92
CA ILE A 8 -13.81 6.03 3.30
C ILE A 8 -13.39 4.57 3.47
N ILE A 9 -14.14 3.62 2.88
CA ILE A 9 -13.79 2.19 2.95
C ILE A 9 -12.46 1.91 2.22
N GLY A 10 -12.24 2.54 1.06
CA GLY A 10 -10.98 2.45 0.33
C GLY A 10 -9.80 3.00 1.14
N LEU A 11 -9.99 4.15 1.81
CA LEU A 11 -8.98 4.78 2.66
C LEU A 11 -8.64 3.92 3.89
N ILE A 12 -9.65 3.40 4.60
CA ILE A 12 -9.45 2.53 5.76
C ILE A 12 -8.75 1.23 5.33
N GLY A 13 -9.16 0.63 4.20
CA GLY A 13 -8.50 -0.54 3.65
C GLY A 13 -7.03 -0.28 3.31
N LEU A 14 -6.72 0.87 2.71
CA LEU A 14 -5.33 1.28 2.42
C LEU A 14 -4.51 1.42 3.72
N LEU A 15 -5.06 2.09 4.74
CA LEU A 15 -4.40 2.29 6.04
C LEU A 15 -4.14 0.98 6.77
N SER A 16 -5.12 0.07 6.82
CA SER A 16 -4.96 -1.25 7.42
C SER A 16 -3.88 -2.06 6.71
N LEU A 17 -3.90 -2.08 5.37
CA LEU A 17 -2.91 -2.80 4.58
C LEU A 17 -1.51 -2.20 4.79
N LEU A 18 -1.40 -0.87 4.87
CA LEU A 18 -0.15 -0.16 5.12
C LEU A 18 0.42 -0.51 6.49
N THR A 19 -0.45 -0.55 7.51
CA THR A 19 -0.06 -0.90 8.88
C THR A 19 0.51 -2.32 8.94
N ILE A 20 -0.19 -3.30 8.36
CA ILE A 20 0.24 -4.69 8.32
C ILE A 20 1.56 -4.83 7.54
N TYR A 21 1.67 -4.13 6.42
CA TYR A 21 2.87 -4.19 5.58
C TYR A 21 4.09 -3.59 6.26
N CYS A 22 3.96 -2.43 6.89
CA CYS A 22 5.04 -1.84 7.68
C CYS A 22 5.48 -2.78 8.81
N ALA A 23 4.54 -3.42 9.50
CA ALA A 23 4.86 -4.40 10.54
C ALA A 23 5.68 -5.58 9.99
N ILE A 24 5.29 -6.13 8.83
CA ILE A 24 6.03 -7.21 8.16
C ILE A 24 7.43 -6.73 7.73
N CYS A 25 7.53 -5.54 7.14
CA CYS A 25 8.82 -4.98 6.72
C CYS A 25 9.78 -4.80 7.89
N VAL A 26 9.30 -4.25 9.02
CA VAL A 26 10.11 -4.09 10.22
C VAL A 26 10.49 -5.46 10.79
N PHE A 27 9.56 -6.43 10.83
CA PHE A 27 9.85 -7.77 11.29
C PHE A 27 10.95 -8.46 10.46
N ILE A 28 10.85 -8.39 9.13
CA ILE A 28 11.88 -8.93 8.23
C ILE A 28 13.20 -8.17 8.41
N ALA A 29 13.16 -6.84 8.51
CA ALA A 29 14.34 -6.01 8.69
C ALA A 29 15.05 -6.25 10.03
N VAL A 30 14.33 -6.59 11.10
CA VAL A 30 14.95 -6.91 12.39
C VAL A 30 15.50 -8.34 12.38
N GLN A 31 14.78 -9.28 11.77
CA GLN A 31 15.13 -10.70 11.86
C GLN A 31 16.17 -11.18 10.84
N PHE A 32 16.17 -10.63 9.62
CA PHE A 32 17.07 -11.06 8.54
C PHE A 32 18.28 -10.15 8.33
N LEU A 33 18.31 -9.00 9.00
CA LEU A 33 19.27 -7.92 8.75
C LEU A 33 20.16 -7.54 9.96
N PRO A 34 20.52 -8.44 10.91
CA PRO A 34 21.32 -8.04 12.05
C PRO A 34 22.77 -7.63 11.72
N ASP A 35 23.37 -8.09 10.60
CA ASP A 35 24.82 -7.89 10.36
C ASP A 35 25.23 -7.39 8.95
N ASN A 36 24.30 -7.27 7.99
CA ASN A 36 24.64 -6.95 6.60
C ASN A 36 24.05 -5.60 6.10
N LYS A 37 24.86 -4.54 6.13
CA LYS A 37 24.50 -3.21 5.59
C LYS A 37 24.09 -3.22 4.10
N VAL A 38 24.68 -4.11 3.31
CA VAL A 38 24.33 -4.28 1.89
C VAL A 38 22.93 -4.86 1.73
N ALA A 39 22.55 -5.81 2.60
CA ALA A 39 21.20 -6.37 2.60
C ALA A 39 20.16 -5.31 3.00
N GLN A 40 20.47 -4.42 3.95
CA GLN A 40 19.65 -3.23 4.25
C GLN A 40 19.44 -2.33 3.02
N LEU A 41 20.52 -2.01 2.31
CA LEU A 41 20.46 -1.13 1.13
C LEU A 41 19.61 -1.69 -0.01
N VAL A 42 19.58 -3.01 -0.18
CA VAL A 42 18.74 -3.66 -1.20
C VAL A 42 17.32 -3.86 -0.68
N PHE A 43 17.14 -4.26 0.58
CA PHE A 43 15.84 -4.58 1.14
C PHE A 43 14.86 -3.39 1.14
N TYR A 44 15.30 -2.21 1.58
CA TYR A 44 14.43 -1.03 1.65
C TYR A 44 13.83 -0.57 0.31
N PRO A 45 14.59 -0.44 -0.79
CA PRO A 45 14.02 -0.09 -2.09
C PRO A 45 13.12 -1.20 -2.64
N PHE A 46 13.48 -2.47 -2.47
CA PHE A 46 12.60 -3.58 -2.89
C PHE A 46 11.29 -3.61 -2.12
N ALA A 47 11.33 -3.39 -0.80
CA ALA A 47 10.13 -3.22 0.02
C ALA A 47 9.28 -2.04 -0.48
N GLY A 48 9.89 -0.87 -0.71
CA GLY A 48 9.18 0.29 -1.25
C GLY A 48 8.51 0.00 -2.60
N ILE A 49 9.17 -0.73 -3.50
CA ILE A 49 8.64 -1.05 -4.84
C ILE A 49 7.53 -2.09 -4.77
N ILE A 50 7.71 -3.15 -3.98
CA ILE A 50 6.69 -4.19 -3.80
C ILE A 50 5.38 -3.60 -3.28
N TRP A 51 5.45 -2.58 -2.42
CA TRP A 51 4.29 -1.88 -1.87
C TRP A 51 3.45 -1.12 -2.91
N ILE A 52 4.03 -0.70 -4.03
CA ILE A 52 3.33 0.09 -5.06
C ILE A 52 2.17 -0.70 -5.68
N PHE A 53 2.34 -2.00 -5.92
CA PHE A 53 1.30 -2.86 -6.48
C PHE A 53 0.02 -2.93 -5.63
N PRO A 54 0.08 -3.29 -4.33
CA PRO A 54 -1.10 -3.33 -3.47
C PRO A 54 -1.73 -1.95 -3.29
N ALA A 55 -0.93 -0.88 -3.14
CA ALA A 55 -1.44 0.48 -3.05
C ALA A 55 -2.19 0.89 -4.33
N ALA A 56 -1.60 0.65 -5.51
CA ALA A 56 -2.22 0.95 -6.80
C ALA A 56 -3.52 0.19 -7.03
N LYS A 57 -3.61 -1.08 -6.59
CA LYS A 57 -4.84 -1.89 -6.69
C LYS A 57 -5.98 -1.28 -5.88
N ILE A 58 -5.73 -0.84 -4.65
CA ILE A 58 -6.75 -0.19 -3.80
C ILE A 58 -7.13 1.20 -4.34
N ILE A 59 -6.15 2.00 -4.76
CA ILE A 59 -6.40 3.34 -5.33
C ILE A 59 -7.23 3.24 -6.60
N LYS A 60 -6.91 2.29 -7.51
CA LYS A 60 -7.70 2.05 -8.73
C LYS A 60 -9.15 1.68 -8.40
N TRP A 61 -9.35 0.85 -7.39
CA TRP A 61 -10.70 0.50 -6.92
C TRP A 61 -11.45 1.71 -6.36
N MET A 62 -10.77 2.61 -5.65
CA MET A 62 -11.35 3.85 -5.12
C MET A 62 -11.65 4.90 -6.20
N GLN A 63 -10.85 4.96 -7.27
CA GLN A 63 -11.00 5.91 -8.38
C GLN A 63 -12.01 5.45 -9.45
N MET A 64 -12.33 4.14 -9.52
CA MET A 64 -13.27 3.56 -10.48
C MET A 64 -14.65 4.24 -10.59
N PRO A 65 -15.27 4.82 -9.53
CA PRO A 65 -16.54 5.53 -9.68
C PRO A 65 -16.43 6.92 -10.33
N LEU A 66 -15.25 7.56 -10.40
CA LEU A 66 -15.09 8.88 -11.04
C LEU A 66 -14.87 8.81 -12.56
N ASP A 67 -14.40 7.68 -13.07
CA ASP A 67 -14.11 7.49 -14.50
C ASP A 67 -15.39 7.35 -15.35
N LYS A 68 -16.43 6.74 -14.77
CA LYS A 68 -17.74 6.54 -15.42
C LYS A 68 -18.49 7.86 -15.70
N GLU A 69 -18.35 8.86 -14.84
CA GLU A 69 -19.01 10.17 -14.97
C GLU A 69 -18.33 11.07 -16.02
N LYS A 70 -17.05 10.80 -16.35
CA LYS A 70 -16.29 11.60 -17.34
C LYS A 70 -16.48 11.11 -18.79
N LEU A 71 -17.22 10.02 -18.97
CA LEU A 71 -17.49 9.38 -20.26
C LEU A 71 -18.96 9.51 -20.71
N GLU A 72 -19.80 10.20 -19.94
CA GLU A 72 -21.19 10.57 -20.30
C GLU A 72 -21.32 12.06 -20.57
#